data_AF-A0A388KSZ6-F1
#
_entry.id   AF-A0A388KSZ6-F1
#
_cell.length_a   1.000
_cell.length_b   1.000
_cell.length_c   1.000
_cell.angle_alpha   90.00
_cell.angle_beta   90.00
_cell.angle_gamma   90.00
#
_symmetry.space_group_name_H-M   'P 1'
#
loop_
_entity.id
_entity.type
_entity.pdbx_description
1 polymer ?
#
loop_
_entity_poly.entity_id
_entity_poly.type
_entity_poly.pdbx_seq_one_letter_code
_entity_poly.pdbx_strand_id
1 'polypeptide(L)'
;MKLSECKWFIECGEAIQVCHLRRWKPKTGPDKKFLVSLLRNPRRIEYLRRCSLEVLTRLNGVAGDFQKQSTIAFLRRLISRTIRSCYGWSIGVKLTVRLKFDDRIKVVEVRKLLNDVVLKLDLPTYIGNAARNRNRIVWVKNPSAADLLHNQREYARSDVLTCSCTGLPYPRIGGHVQCRLQNLDNVHPLLCNANNIPKLPHPDKGRLLMKEVCEGFECWANFRGTLPTICRTDVDRCMTASVDAKMKCLDVRVVRDLKIRLNGLVLTPLDRNPGETLVLCPKVYYEAMLELFVRNPGYVVVDAQEALVKAGMKEDVTRLGLQSFVRWEKKGHFGEAYVMPK
;
A
#
# COMPACT_ATOMS: atom_id res chain seq x y z
N MET A 1 -31.00 13.15 7.04
CA MET A 1 -32.06 12.16 6.77
C MET A 1 -31.79 11.53 5.42
N LYS A 2 -31.66 10.20 5.34
CA LYS A 2 -31.58 9.51 4.04
C LYS A 2 -32.97 9.48 3.43
N LEU A 3 -33.05 9.51 2.09
CA LEU A 3 -34.32 9.42 1.36
C LEU A 3 -35.16 8.18 1.75
N SER A 4 -34.49 7.09 2.16
CA SER A 4 -35.11 5.88 2.69
C SER A 4 -35.81 6.06 4.04
N GLU A 5 -35.32 6.98 4.88
CA GLU A 5 -35.91 7.31 6.19
C GLU A 5 -37.07 8.28 6.01
N CYS A 6 -37.01 9.17 5.02
CA CYS A 6 -38.09 10.09 4.67
C CYS A 6 -39.37 9.37 4.19
N LYS A 7 -39.25 8.12 3.69
CA LYS A 7 -40.38 7.35 3.17
C LYS A 7 -41.47 7.15 4.24
N TRP A 8 -41.07 6.80 5.46
CA TRP A 8 -42.00 6.56 6.56
C TRP A 8 -42.79 7.83 6.92
N PHE A 9 -42.10 8.97 7.01
CA PHE A 9 -42.72 10.27 7.28
C PHE A 9 -43.72 10.69 6.19
N ILE A 10 -43.43 10.39 4.92
CA ILE A 10 -44.36 10.62 3.80
C ILE A 10 -45.60 9.72 3.92
N GLU A 11 -45.42 8.44 4.26
CA GLU A 11 -46.51 7.46 4.37
C GLU A 11 -47.42 7.73 5.58
N CYS A 12 -46.89 8.29 6.67
CA CYS A 12 -47.66 8.71 7.84
C CYS A 12 -48.38 10.06 7.66
N GLY A 13 -48.25 10.70 6.50
CA GLY A 13 -48.93 11.97 6.20
C GLY A 13 -48.31 13.18 6.91
N GLU A 14 -47.06 13.10 7.37
CA GLU A 14 -46.38 14.23 7.98
C GLU A 14 -45.95 15.28 6.93
N ALA A 15 -45.95 16.55 7.35
CA ALA A 15 -45.52 17.65 6.49
C ALA A 15 -43.98 17.69 6.35
N ILE A 16 -43.48 17.54 5.12
CA ILE A 16 -42.04 17.58 4.83
C ILE A 16 -41.71 18.79 3.97
N GLN A 17 -40.70 19.56 4.39
CA GLN A 17 -40.16 20.68 3.62
C GLN A 17 -39.03 20.21 2.69
N VAL A 18 -39.23 20.32 1.38
CA VAL A 18 -38.20 20.00 0.38
C VAL A 18 -37.39 21.26 0.06
N CYS A 19 -36.23 21.43 0.71
CA CYS A 19 -35.42 22.64 0.54
C CYS A 19 -34.73 22.75 -0.83
N HIS A 20 -34.37 21.62 -1.45
CA HIS A 20 -33.63 21.59 -2.71
C HIS A 20 -34.15 20.49 -3.65
N LEU A 21 -34.86 20.90 -4.69
CA LEU A 21 -35.22 20.03 -5.81
C LEU A 21 -34.14 20.12 -6.89
N ARG A 22 -33.34 19.06 -7.02
CA ARG A 22 -32.44 18.91 -8.19
C ARG A 22 -33.19 18.15 -9.26
N ARG A 23 -33.41 18.77 -10.43
CA ARG A 23 -34.00 18.11 -11.59
C ARG A 23 -33.12 16.93 -12.01
N TRP A 24 -33.59 15.71 -11.77
CA TRP A 24 -32.99 14.49 -12.31
C TRP A 24 -33.44 14.34 -13.75
N LYS A 25 -32.55 14.55 -14.73
CA LYS A 25 -32.84 14.29 -16.15
C LYS A 25 -32.65 12.78 -16.42
N PRO A 26 -33.71 12.04 -16.82
CA PRO A 26 -33.60 10.60 -17.11
C PRO A 26 -32.58 10.32 -18.23
N LYS A 27 -31.83 9.23 -18.03
CA LYS A 27 -30.56 8.87 -18.70
C LYS A 27 -30.67 8.38 -20.15
N THR A 28 -31.77 8.57 -20.88
CA THR A 28 -31.88 8.19 -22.30
C THR A 28 -31.49 9.33 -23.23
N GLY A 29 -30.40 10.02 -22.90
CA GLY A 29 -29.77 10.97 -23.82
C GLY A 29 -29.33 10.29 -25.12
N PRO A 30 -29.06 11.06 -26.19
CA PRO A 30 -28.58 10.54 -27.47
C PRO A 30 -27.36 9.62 -27.30
N ASP A 31 -26.49 9.93 -26.33
CA ASP A 31 -25.33 9.12 -25.95
C ASP A 31 -25.70 7.69 -25.48
N LYS A 32 -26.70 7.54 -24.60
CA LYS A 32 -27.12 6.20 -24.14
C LYS A 32 -27.76 5.41 -25.29
N LYS A 33 -28.57 6.06 -26.13
CA LYS A 33 -29.13 5.44 -27.35
C LYS A 33 -28.01 4.98 -28.30
N PHE A 34 -26.97 5.79 -28.46
CA PHE A 34 -25.79 5.44 -29.23
C PHE A 34 -25.08 4.20 -28.65
N LEU A 35 -24.80 4.17 -27.34
CA LEU A 35 -24.19 3.01 -26.68
C LEU A 35 -25.05 1.75 -26.79
N VAL A 36 -26.38 1.86 -26.67
CA VAL A 36 -27.31 0.74 -26.92
C VAL A 36 -27.19 0.25 -28.38
N SER A 37 -27.03 1.15 -29.35
CA SER A 37 -26.85 0.77 -30.75
C SER A 37 -25.54 0.03 -31.01
N LEU A 38 -24.47 0.32 -30.25
CA LEU A 38 -23.21 -0.42 -30.31
C LEU A 38 -23.37 -1.85 -29.78
N LEU A 39 -24.15 -2.02 -28.70
CA LEU A 39 -24.44 -3.34 -28.13
C LEU A 39 -25.28 -4.20 -29.08
N ARG A 40 -26.20 -3.57 -29.83
CA ARG A 40 -27.05 -4.25 -30.81
C ARG A 40 -26.32 -4.60 -32.11
N ASN A 41 -25.34 -3.79 -32.52
CA ASN A 41 -24.60 -3.98 -33.76
C ASN A 41 -23.09 -3.74 -33.56
N PRO A 42 -22.29 -4.80 -33.40
CA PRO A 42 -20.84 -4.71 -33.22
C PRO A 42 -20.11 -4.01 -34.37
N ARG A 43 -20.63 -4.02 -35.60
CA ARG A 43 -20.01 -3.30 -36.74
C ARG A 43 -19.98 -1.78 -36.51
N ARG A 44 -20.85 -1.27 -35.64
CA ARG A 44 -20.87 0.15 -35.27
C ARG A 44 -19.73 0.59 -34.35
N ILE A 45 -18.93 -0.34 -33.83
CA ILE A 45 -17.77 -0.01 -33.00
C ILE A 45 -16.79 0.91 -33.74
N GLU A 46 -16.69 0.78 -35.08
CA GLU A 46 -15.82 1.62 -35.90
C GLU A 46 -16.19 3.12 -35.82
N TYR A 47 -17.46 3.45 -35.54
CA TYR A 47 -17.88 4.84 -35.33
C TYR A 47 -17.23 5.47 -34.10
N LEU A 48 -16.87 4.69 -33.08
CA LEU A 48 -16.15 5.22 -31.92
C LEU A 48 -14.79 5.81 -32.30
N ARG A 49 -14.10 5.23 -33.30
CA ARG A 49 -12.80 5.74 -33.76
C ARG A 49 -12.91 7.11 -34.44
N ARG A 50 -14.09 7.44 -34.96
CA ARG A 50 -14.41 8.73 -35.57
C ARG A 50 -14.91 9.77 -34.57
N CYS A 51 -15.23 9.36 -33.33
CA CYS A 51 -15.67 10.29 -32.30
C CYS A 51 -14.50 11.11 -31.75
N SER A 52 -14.76 12.39 -31.44
CA SER A 52 -13.81 13.25 -30.73
C SER A 52 -13.52 12.73 -29.32
N LEU A 53 -12.37 13.11 -28.76
CA LEU A 53 -11.98 12.76 -27.38
C LEU A 53 -13.03 13.19 -26.33
N GLU A 54 -13.65 14.35 -26.54
CA GLU A 54 -14.77 14.84 -25.74
C GLU A 54 -15.93 13.85 -25.71
N VAL A 55 -16.41 13.46 -26.90
CA VAL A 55 -17.55 12.55 -27.05
C VAL A 55 -17.23 11.22 -26.40
N LEU A 56 -16.05 10.65 -26.64
CA LEU A 56 -15.63 9.40 -26.02
C LEU A 56 -15.58 9.50 -24.49
N THR A 57 -15.07 10.61 -23.95
CA THR A 57 -15.01 10.84 -22.50
C THR A 57 -16.42 10.92 -21.89
N ARG A 58 -17.33 11.64 -22.56
CA ARG A 58 -18.74 11.75 -22.17
C ARG A 58 -19.44 10.38 -22.21
N LEU A 59 -19.27 9.64 -23.31
CA LEU A 59 -19.80 8.27 -23.46
C LEU A 59 -19.28 7.33 -22.37
N ASN A 60 -18.02 7.44 -21.96
CA ASN A 60 -17.45 6.65 -20.86
C ASN A 60 -18.13 6.96 -19.51
N GLY A 61 -18.53 8.22 -19.29
CA GLY A 61 -19.36 8.63 -18.15
C GLY A 61 -20.75 8.00 -18.21
N VAL A 62 -21.44 8.17 -19.35
CA VAL A 62 -22.79 7.62 -19.61
C VAL A 62 -22.82 6.09 -19.55
N ALA A 63 -21.71 5.39 -19.83
CA ALA A 63 -21.65 3.94 -19.66
C ALA A 63 -21.97 3.49 -18.21
N GLY A 64 -21.78 4.36 -17.20
CA GLY A 64 -22.19 4.09 -15.82
C GLY A 64 -23.71 4.10 -15.58
N ASP A 65 -24.50 4.46 -16.58
CA ASP A 65 -25.97 4.56 -16.52
C ASP A 65 -26.70 3.27 -16.88
N PHE A 66 -25.95 2.22 -17.21
CA PHE A 66 -26.48 0.88 -17.46
C PHE A 66 -26.66 0.13 -16.13
N GLN A 67 -27.69 -0.70 -16.02
CA GLN A 67 -27.98 -1.44 -14.79
C GLN A 67 -27.06 -2.65 -14.60
N LYS A 68 -26.71 -3.35 -15.69
CA LYS A 68 -25.88 -4.57 -15.64
C LYS A 68 -24.39 -4.22 -15.56
N GLN A 69 -23.72 -4.68 -14.50
CA GLN A 69 -22.29 -4.40 -14.26
C GLN A 69 -21.38 -4.93 -15.39
N SER A 70 -21.71 -6.08 -15.98
CA SER A 70 -20.99 -6.64 -17.13
C SER A 70 -21.06 -5.72 -18.36
N THR A 71 -22.24 -5.13 -18.62
CA THR A 71 -22.45 -4.16 -19.70
C THR A 71 -21.67 -2.87 -19.45
N ILE A 72 -21.69 -2.34 -18.22
CA ILE A 72 -20.90 -1.15 -17.83
C ILE A 72 -19.41 -1.42 -18.08
N ALA A 73 -18.89 -2.55 -17.60
CA ALA A 73 -17.49 -2.92 -17.73
C ALA A 73 -17.07 -3.10 -19.21
N PHE A 74 -17.90 -3.76 -20.01
CA PHE A 74 -17.67 -3.96 -21.44
C PHE A 74 -17.57 -2.61 -22.18
N LEU A 75 -18.58 -1.74 -22.03
CA LEU A 75 -18.61 -0.43 -22.70
C LEU A 75 -17.43 0.44 -22.27
N ARG A 76 -17.14 0.54 -20.97
CA ARG A 76 -16.00 1.32 -20.48
C ARG A 76 -14.67 0.82 -21.01
N ARG A 77 -14.49 -0.51 -21.10
CA ARG A 77 -13.27 -1.12 -21.66
C ARG A 77 -13.14 -0.79 -23.15
N LEU A 78 -14.23 -0.92 -23.91
CA LEU A 78 -14.26 -0.62 -25.33
C LEU A 78 -13.89 0.85 -25.58
N ILE A 79 -14.59 1.78 -24.92
CA ILE A 79 -14.36 3.22 -25.06
C ILE A 79 -12.95 3.61 -24.60
N SER A 80 -12.48 3.08 -23.46
CA SER A 80 -11.13 3.36 -22.96
C SER A 80 -10.04 2.87 -23.91
N ARG A 81 -10.25 1.72 -24.56
CA ARG A 81 -9.33 1.20 -25.58
C ARG A 81 -9.30 2.12 -26.80
N THR A 82 -10.46 2.58 -27.27
CA THR A 82 -10.54 3.53 -28.39
C THR A 82 -9.85 4.86 -28.06
N ILE A 83 -10.09 5.42 -26.86
CA ILE A 83 -9.40 6.65 -26.41
C ILE A 83 -7.88 6.45 -26.44
N ARG A 84 -7.40 5.31 -25.93
CA ARG A 84 -5.97 4.99 -25.91
C ARG A 84 -5.40 4.82 -27.31
N SER A 85 -6.08 4.11 -28.21
CA SER A 85 -5.56 3.85 -29.56
C SER A 85 -5.60 5.10 -30.46
N CYS A 86 -6.62 5.93 -30.34
CA CYS A 86 -6.81 7.08 -31.22
C CYS A 86 -6.12 8.36 -30.70
N TYR A 87 -6.00 8.52 -29.38
CA TYR A 87 -5.50 9.76 -28.77
C TYR A 87 -4.34 9.56 -27.79
N GLY A 88 -3.92 8.32 -27.53
CA GLY A 88 -2.80 8.04 -26.60
C GLY A 88 -3.11 8.24 -25.12
N TRP A 89 -4.36 8.55 -24.76
CA TRP A 89 -4.77 8.82 -23.36
C TRP A 89 -5.40 7.61 -22.68
N SER A 90 -5.29 7.55 -21.35
CA SER A 90 -5.88 6.50 -20.52
C SER A 90 -6.84 7.06 -19.48
N ILE A 91 -8.13 7.15 -19.82
CA ILE A 91 -9.17 7.75 -18.96
C ILE A 91 -9.40 7.01 -17.62
N GLY A 92 -9.08 5.71 -17.58
CA GLY A 92 -9.26 4.86 -16.38
C GLY A 92 -8.13 4.97 -15.36
N VAL A 93 -6.99 5.59 -15.72
CA VAL A 93 -5.80 5.61 -14.87
C VAL A 93 -5.88 6.79 -13.88
N LYS A 94 -5.75 6.47 -12.59
CA LYS A 94 -5.76 7.45 -11.50
C LYS A 94 -4.36 8.04 -11.31
N LEU A 95 -4.26 9.35 -11.14
CA LEU A 95 -3.06 9.97 -10.58
C LEU A 95 -2.94 9.51 -9.12
N THR A 96 -1.93 8.69 -8.82
CA THR A 96 -1.74 8.13 -7.48
C THR A 96 -0.46 8.68 -6.88
N VAL A 97 -0.59 9.47 -5.82
CA VAL A 97 0.53 10.03 -5.06
C VAL A 97 0.67 9.24 -3.78
N ARG A 98 1.87 8.71 -3.54
CA ARG A 98 2.18 7.85 -2.40
C ARG A 98 2.99 8.68 -1.40
N LEU A 99 2.38 9.02 -0.28
CA LEU A 99 2.98 9.88 0.73
C LEU A 99 3.44 9.05 1.92
N LYS A 100 4.63 9.31 2.46
CA LYS A 100 4.96 8.79 3.79
C LYS A 100 4.05 9.43 4.83
N PHE A 101 3.61 8.63 5.80
CA PHE A 101 2.75 9.14 6.86
C PHE A 101 3.48 10.22 7.65
N ASP A 102 2.86 11.39 7.76
CA ASP A 102 3.30 12.49 8.62
C ASP A 102 2.05 13.24 9.07
N ASP A 103 1.88 13.35 10.38
CA ASP A 103 0.71 13.96 11.03
C ASP A 103 0.57 15.45 10.70
N ARG A 104 1.62 16.09 10.19
CA ARG A 104 1.60 17.50 9.77
C ARG A 104 1.10 17.70 8.34
N ILE A 105 0.92 16.65 7.54
CA ILE A 105 0.48 16.80 6.14
C ILE A 105 -1.04 16.99 6.10
N LYS A 106 -1.47 18.14 5.57
CA LYS A 106 -2.87 18.46 5.27
C LYS A 106 -3.25 17.87 3.92
N VAL A 107 -3.78 16.64 3.92
CA VAL A 107 -4.18 15.90 2.70
C VAL A 107 -5.09 16.73 1.77
N VAL A 108 -5.96 17.57 2.34
CA VAL A 108 -6.84 18.46 1.56
C VAL A 108 -6.03 19.47 0.74
N GLU A 109 -5.00 20.08 1.33
CA GLU A 109 -4.12 21.01 0.63
C GLU A 109 -3.24 20.30 -0.39
N VAL A 110 -2.76 19.08 -0.09
CA VAL A 110 -2.07 18.25 -1.10
C VAL A 110 -2.99 17.99 -2.30
N ARG A 111 -4.25 17.64 -2.08
CA ARG A 111 -5.22 17.45 -3.17
C ARG A 111 -5.43 18.72 -4.00
N LYS A 112 -5.47 19.90 -3.37
CA LYS A 112 -5.54 21.19 -4.08
C LYS A 112 -4.28 21.40 -4.93
N LEU A 113 -3.09 21.21 -4.36
CA LEU A 113 -1.82 21.27 -5.07
C LEU A 113 -1.82 20.35 -6.29
N LEU A 114 -2.24 19.09 -6.15
CA LEU A 114 -2.33 18.16 -7.28
C LEU A 114 -3.28 18.68 -8.37
N ASN A 115 -4.42 19.26 -7.99
CA ASN A 115 -5.36 19.84 -8.96
C ASN A 115 -4.77 21.06 -9.68
N ASP A 116 -4.05 21.91 -8.96
CA ASP A 116 -3.39 23.10 -9.52
C ASP A 116 -2.27 22.71 -10.49
N VAL A 117 -1.49 21.67 -10.16
CA VAL A 117 -0.49 21.10 -11.09
C VAL A 117 -1.16 20.50 -12.32
N VAL A 118 -2.25 19.72 -12.16
CA VAL A 118 -3.00 19.17 -13.30
C VAL A 118 -3.56 20.26 -14.23
N LEU A 119 -3.96 21.42 -13.67
CA LEU A 119 -4.43 22.56 -14.46
C LEU A 119 -3.33 23.24 -15.27
N LYS A 120 -2.08 23.18 -14.80
CA LYS A 120 -0.91 23.75 -15.48
C LYS A 120 -0.32 22.80 -16.54
N LEU A 121 -0.72 21.53 -16.56
CA LEU A 121 -0.30 20.59 -17.58
C LEU A 121 -1.06 20.85 -18.90
N ASP A 122 -0.37 20.66 -20.02
CA ASP A 122 -0.98 20.69 -21.35
C ASP A 122 -1.79 19.40 -21.60
N LEU A 123 -2.93 19.31 -20.92
CA LEU A 123 -3.86 18.19 -21.01
C LEU A 123 -5.15 18.66 -21.70
N PRO A 124 -5.74 17.82 -22.57
CA PRO A 124 -7.10 18.07 -23.03
C PRO A 124 -8.04 18.24 -21.84
N THR A 125 -8.93 19.25 -21.89
CA THR A 125 -9.80 19.65 -20.77
C THR A 125 -10.53 18.47 -20.12
N TYR A 126 -11.00 17.52 -20.93
CA TYR A 126 -11.72 16.33 -20.45
C TYR A 126 -10.82 15.35 -19.69
N ILE A 127 -9.56 15.22 -20.09
CA ILE A 127 -8.55 14.39 -19.40
C ILE A 127 -8.15 15.08 -18.09
N GLY A 128 -7.90 16.39 -18.11
CA GLY A 128 -7.63 17.19 -16.91
C GLY A 128 -8.76 17.09 -15.88
N ASN A 129 -10.02 17.24 -16.32
CA ASN A 129 -11.20 17.06 -15.47
C ASN A 129 -11.29 15.65 -14.88
N ALA A 130 -11.06 14.61 -15.70
CA ALA A 130 -11.06 13.24 -15.24
C ALA A 130 -9.95 12.97 -14.20
N ALA A 131 -8.76 13.53 -14.41
CA ALA A 131 -7.61 13.40 -13.52
C ALA A 131 -7.87 14.07 -12.15
N ARG A 132 -8.36 15.32 -12.14
CA ARG A 132 -8.70 16.05 -10.90
C ARG A 132 -9.74 15.31 -10.06
N ASN A 133 -10.76 14.74 -10.70
CA ASN A 133 -11.81 13.98 -10.02
C ASN A 133 -11.37 12.59 -9.53
N ARG A 134 -10.22 12.09 -10.02
CA ARG A 134 -9.74 10.72 -9.76
C ARG A 134 -8.35 10.67 -9.14
N ASN A 135 -7.82 11.80 -8.65
CA ASN A 135 -6.59 11.78 -7.90
C ASN A 135 -6.75 10.95 -6.61
N ARG A 136 -5.71 10.19 -6.30
CA ARG A 136 -5.67 9.30 -5.15
C ARG A 136 -4.39 9.59 -4.36
N ILE A 137 -4.56 9.96 -3.11
CA ILE A 137 -3.45 10.07 -2.16
C ILE A 137 -3.47 8.78 -1.33
N VAL A 138 -2.32 8.12 -1.22
CA VAL A 138 -2.16 6.86 -0.49
C VAL A 138 -1.05 7.03 0.52
N TRP A 139 -1.35 6.73 1.79
CA TRP A 139 -0.32 6.65 2.81
C TRP A 139 0.53 5.39 2.62
N VAL A 140 1.84 5.59 2.60
CA VAL A 140 2.84 4.54 2.66
C VAL A 140 3.19 4.33 4.12
N LYS A 141 3.15 3.06 4.55
CA LYS A 141 3.56 2.66 5.89
C LYS A 141 5.01 3.09 6.10
N ASN A 142 5.25 3.87 7.15
CA ASN A 142 6.61 4.15 7.62
C ASN A 142 7.19 2.90 8.28
N PRO A 143 8.53 2.70 8.22
CA PRO A 143 9.15 1.58 8.91
C PRO A 143 8.82 1.64 10.40
N SER A 144 8.33 0.54 10.94
CA SER A 144 8.11 0.34 12.38
C SER A 144 9.43 0.07 13.10
N ALA A 145 9.41 0.07 14.43
CA ALA A 145 10.56 -0.31 15.23
C ALA A 145 11.01 -1.75 14.90
N ALA A 146 10.06 -2.67 14.66
CA ALA A 146 10.34 -4.03 14.18
C ALA A 146 11.14 -4.02 12.87
N ASP A 147 10.67 -3.26 11.86
CA ASP A 147 11.31 -3.18 10.54
C ASP A 147 12.76 -2.67 10.63
N LEU A 148 13.08 -1.90 11.67
CA LEU A 148 14.41 -1.32 11.89
C LEU A 148 15.30 -2.19 12.79
N LEU A 149 14.75 -2.80 13.84
CA LEU A 149 15.48 -3.53 14.87
C LEU A 149 15.65 -5.02 14.55
N HIS A 150 14.60 -5.68 14.08
CA HIS A 150 14.57 -7.13 13.94
C HIS A 150 15.54 -7.59 12.84
N ASN A 151 16.36 -8.58 13.15
CA ASN A 151 17.44 -9.08 12.29
C ASN A 151 17.48 -10.63 12.24
N GLN A 152 16.48 -11.31 12.81
CA GLN A 152 16.40 -12.77 12.89
C GLN A 152 16.51 -13.46 11.52
N ARG A 153 16.00 -12.83 10.45
CA ARG A 153 16.11 -13.38 9.08
C ARG A 153 17.54 -13.37 8.55
N GLU A 154 18.36 -12.42 8.97
CA GLU A 154 19.78 -12.37 8.61
C GLU A 154 20.54 -13.51 9.31
N TYR A 155 20.27 -13.70 10.61
CA TYR A 155 20.86 -14.79 11.40
C TYR A 155 20.38 -16.17 10.96
N ALA A 156 19.11 -16.33 10.58
CA ALA A 156 18.56 -17.61 10.10
C ALA A 156 19.23 -18.12 8.81
N ARG A 157 19.89 -17.23 8.03
CA ARG A 157 20.60 -17.58 6.80
C ARG A 157 22.06 -17.97 7.03
N SER A 158 22.57 -17.83 8.25
CA SER A 158 23.96 -18.17 8.56
C SER A 158 24.11 -19.66 8.79
N ASP A 159 25.11 -20.29 8.16
CA ASP A 159 25.36 -21.72 8.29
C ASP A 159 25.73 -22.12 9.73
N VAL A 160 26.45 -21.25 10.44
CA VAL A 160 26.86 -21.45 11.83
C VAL A 160 26.82 -20.11 12.56
N LEU A 161 26.25 -20.10 13.77
CA LEU A 161 26.31 -18.96 14.67
C LEU A 161 27.01 -19.34 15.97
N THR A 162 28.10 -18.64 16.26
CA THR A 162 28.86 -18.81 17.51
C THR A 162 28.36 -17.86 18.59
N CYS A 163 28.72 -18.16 19.84
CA CYS A 163 28.42 -17.24 20.94
C CYS A 163 29.26 -15.96 20.82
N SER A 164 28.59 -14.84 20.59
CA SER A 164 29.17 -13.48 20.61
C SER A 164 28.83 -12.70 21.88
N CYS A 165 28.07 -13.31 22.81
CA CYS A 165 27.47 -12.57 23.92
C CYS A 165 28.32 -12.53 25.20
N THR A 166 29.52 -13.13 25.20
CA THR A 166 30.42 -13.14 26.36
C THR A 166 30.85 -11.72 26.72
N GLY A 167 30.84 -11.38 28.02
CA GLY A 167 31.21 -10.04 28.50
C GLY A 167 30.13 -8.96 28.35
N LEU A 168 29.03 -9.22 27.63
CA LEU A 168 27.92 -8.28 27.54
C LEU A 168 27.13 -8.20 28.86
N PRO A 169 26.67 -7.01 29.29
CA PRO A 169 26.04 -6.76 30.59
C PRO A 169 24.52 -7.07 30.59
N TYR A 170 24.05 -7.98 29.72
CA TYR A 170 22.61 -8.24 29.54
C TYR A 170 22.17 -9.49 30.31
N PRO A 171 20.88 -9.60 30.72
CA PRO A 171 20.38 -10.76 31.44
C PRO A 171 20.57 -12.07 30.68
N ARG A 172 20.86 -13.15 31.42
CA ARG A 172 21.25 -14.45 30.88
C ARG A 172 20.39 -15.59 31.38
N ILE A 173 20.21 -16.59 30.53
CA ILE A 173 19.64 -17.90 30.86
C ILE A 173 20.60 -18.95 30.28
N GLY A 174 21.00 -19.94 31.08
CA GLY A 174 21.97 -20.96 30.64
C GLY A 174 23.33 -20.40 30.20
N GLY A 175 23.79 -19.29 30.80
CA GLY A 175 25.05 -18.62 30.46
C GLY A 175 25.01 -17.73 29.22
N HIS A 176 23.91 -17.73 28.46
CA HIS A 176 23.75 -16.96 27.24
C HIS A 176 22.73 -15.83 27.39
N VAL A 177 22.91 -14.73 26.66
CA VAL A 177 21.94 -13.62 26.65
C VAL A 177 20.60 -14.13 26.12
N GLN A 178 19.57 -13.97 26.94
CA GLN A 178 18.18 -14.29 26.60
C GLN A 178 17.27 -13.45 27.47
N CYS A 179 16.71 -12.38 26.89
CA CYS A 179 15.86 -11.44 27.63
C CYS A 179 14.88 -10.73 26.72
N ARG A 180 13.79 -10.22 27.30
CA ARG A 180 12.89 -9.30 26.58
C ARG A 180 13.53 -7.94 26.50
N LEU A 181 13.30 -7.22 25.40
CA LEU A 181 13.85 -5.87 25.20
C LEU A 181 13.43 -4.91 26.33
N GLN A 182 12.20 -5.07 26.84
CA GLN A 182 11.66 -4.27 27.94
C GLN A 182 12.37 -4.51 29.29
N ASN A 183 13.11 -5.61 29.43
CA ASN A 183 13.87 -5.94 30.64
C ASN A 183 15.27 -5.32 30.63
N LEU A 184 15.65 -4.63 29.54
CA LEU A 184 16.93 -3.94 29.46
C LEU A 184 16.81 -2.52 30.01
N ASP A 185 17.83 -2.11 30.78
CA ASP A 185 17.89 -0.76 31.30
C ASP A 185 18.06 0.28 30.19
N ASN A 186 17.51 1.47 30.44
CA ASN A 186 17.59 2.63 29.55
C ASN A 186 17.02 2.36 28.14
N VAL A 187 15.99 1.52 28.01
CA VAL A 187 15.22 1.38 26.77
C VAL A 187 14.06 2.36 26.77
N HIS A 188 13.90 3.11 25.68
CA HIS A 188 12.77 4.01 25.52
C HIS A 188 11.44 3.22 25.55
N PRO A 189 10.44 3.59 26.37
CA PRO A 189 9.21 2.79 26.53
C PRO A 189 8.46 2.47 25.23
N LEU A 190 8.47 3.39 24.26
CA LEU A 190 7.87 3.16 22.94
C LEU A 190 8.61 2.09 22.08
N LEU A 191 9.83 1.68 22.43
CA LEU A 191 10.53 0.58 21.74
C LEU A 191 10.06 -0.80 22.21
N CYS A 192 9.40 -0.89 23.37
CA CYS A 192 8.88 -2.15 23.90
C CYS A 192 7.71 -2.70 23.05
N ASN A 193 7.05 -1.84 22.25
CA ASN A 193 6.11 -2.26 21.21
C ASN A 193 6.73 -2.03 19.82
N ALA A 194 7.16 -3.12 19.19
CA ALA A 194 7.83 -3.17 17.91
C ALA A 194 6.95 -2.65 16.75
N ASN A 195 5.61 -2.62 16.91
CA ASN A 195 4.71 -2.02 15.92
C ASN A 195 4.70 -0.49 15.94
N ASN A 196 5.27 0.14 16.96
CA ASN A 196 5.37 1.59 17.00
C ASN A 196 6.20 2.10 15.83
N ILE A 197 5.75 3.21 15.25
CA ILE A 197 6.37 3.84 14.09
C ILE A 197 7.19 5.03 14.60
N PRO A 198 8.54 4.98 14.49
CA PRO A 198 9.36 6.12 14.84
C PRO A 198 9.03 7.31 13.95
N LYS A 199 8.99 8.51 14.54
CA LYS A 199 9.02 9.74 13.76
C LYS A 199 10.36 9.79 13.05
N LEU A 200 10.30 9.84 11.73
CA LEU A 200 11.47 10.08 10.89
C LEU A 200 11.76 11.58 10.92
N PRO A 201 12.81 12.06 11.62
CA PRO A 201 13.30 13.40 11.44
C PRO A 201 13.80 13.49 9.99
N HIS A 202 13.06 14.22 9.16
CA HIS A 202 13.56 14.62 7.86
C HIS A 202 13.88 16.10 7.99
N PRO A 203 15.13 16.52 7.74
CA PRO A 203 15.54 17.91 7.91
C PRO A 203 14.68 18.84 7.05
N ASP A 204 14.20 18.33 5.92
CA ASP A 204 13.31 19.06 5.03
C ASP A 204 12.10 18.23 4.58
N LYS A 205 11.04 18.21 5.40
CA LYS A 205 9.80 17.47 5.08
C LYS A 205 9.06 18.02 3.87
N GLY A 206 9.15 19.33 3.64
CA GLY A 206 8.58 19.95 2.45
C GLY A 206 9.25 19.38 1.19
N ARG A 207 10.57 19.29 1.15
CA ARG A 207 11.28 18.69 0.00
C ARG A 207 10.92 17.22 -0.23
N LEU A 208 10.72 16.44 0.84
CA LEU A 208 10.25 15.06 0.71
C LEU A 208 8.84 15.00 0.10
N LEU A 209 7.89 15.80 0.62
CA LEU A 209 6.54 15.86 0.09
C LEU A 209 6.54 16.30 -1.38
N MET A 210 7.35 17.31 -1.73
CA MET A 210 7.53 17.77 -3.10
C MET A 210 8.00 16.63 -4.00
N LYS A 211 9.03 15.89 -3.58
CA LYS A 211 9.54 14.72 -4.31
C LYS A 211 8.47 13.64 -4.51
N GLU A 212 7.73 13.28 -3.46
CA GLU A 212 6.66 12.27 -3.51
C GLU A 212 5.52 12.69 -4.45
N VAL A 213 5.19 13.99 -4.50
CA VAL A 213 4.24 14.54 -5.46
C VAL A 213 4.78 14.43 -6.89
N CYS A 214 6.03 14.85 -7.14
CA CYS A 214 6.66 14.75 -8.46
C CYS A 214 6.70 13.29 -8.96
N GLU A 215 7.17 12.36 -8.13
CA GLU A 215 7.20 10.92 -8.45
C GLU A 215 5.80 10.38 -8.80
N GLY A 216 4.75 10.88 -8.12
CA GLY A 216 3.38 10.51 -8.41
C GLY A 216 2.91 10.93 -9.82
N PHE A 217 3.36 12.10 -10.31
CA PHE A 217 3.12 12.53 -11.68
C PHE A 217 3.98 11.76 -12.69
N GLU A 218 5.27 11.57 -12.41
CA GLU A 218 6.17 10.80 -13.28
C GLU A 218 5.68 9.36 -13.49
N CYS A 219 5.13 8.73 -12.44
CA CYS A 219 4.53 7.40 -12.51
C CYS A 219 3.13 7.37 -13.19
N TRP A 220 2.52 8.53 -13.49
CA TRP A 220 1.17 8.58 -14.02
C TRP A 220 1.16 8.33 -15.54
N ALA A 221 0.42 7.33 -16.01
CA ALA A 221 0.44 6.92 -17.42
C ALA A 221 0.01 8.02 -18.43
N ASN A 222 -0.74 9.03 -17.98
CA ASN A 222 -1.14 10.18 -18.80
C ASN A 222 -0.21 11.39 -18.63
N PHE A 223 0.86 11.29 -17.83
CA PHE A 223 1.82 12.37 -17.75
C PHE A 223 2.60 12.46 -19.07
N ARG A 224 2.75 13.69 -19.57
CA ARG A 224 3.43 14.05 -20.82
C ARG A 224 4.11 15.39 -20.61
N GLY A 225 5.27 15.58 -21.25
CA GLY A 225 6.03 16.83 -21.18
C GLY A 225 6.74 17.03 -19.84
N THR A 226 7.01 18.30 -19.53
CA THR A 226 7.75 18.71 -18.33
C THR A 226 6.79 18.99 -17.18
N LEU A 227 7.15 18.54 -15.98
CA LEU A 227 6.37 18.84 -14.79
C LEU A 227 6.45 20.34 -14.48
N PRO A 228 5.32 21.04 -14.27
CA PRO A 228 5.33 22.42 -13.80
C PRO A 228 6.12 22.52 -12.50
N THR A 229 6.89 23.59 -12.35
CA THR A 229 7.65 23.84 -11.12
C THR A 229 6.69 23.93 -9.94
N ILE A 230 6.87 23.03 -8.98
CA ILE A 230 6.17 23.07 -7.70
C ILE A 230 6.99 23.95 -6.77
N CYS A 231 6.45 25.09 -6.38
CA CYS A 231 7.16 26.05 -5.54
C CYS A 231 7.19 25.58 -4.09
N ARG A 232 8.20 26.03 -3.35
CA ARG A 232 8.31 25.70 -1.92
C ARG A 232 7.10 26.17 -1.12
N THR A 233 6.60 27.35 -1.43
CA THR A 233 5.41 27.95 -0.82
C THR A 233 4.15 27.09 -1.00
N ASP A 234 3.97 26.45 -2.16
CA ASP A 234 2.85 25.54 -2.43
C ASP A 234 2.88 24.32 -1.50
N VAL A 235 4.08 23.82 -1.25
CA VAL A 235 4.31 22.66 -0.40
C VAL A 235 4.20 23.03 1.08
N ASP A 236 4.69 24.19 1.49
CA ASP A 236 4.57 24.67 2.87
C ASP A 236 3.09 24.87 3.25
N ARG A 237 2.25 25.30 2.31
CA ARG A 237 0.79 25.31 2.50
C ARG A 237 0.19 23.94 2.76
N CYS A 238 0.82 22.86 2.30
CA CYS A 238 0.39 21.49 2.56
C CYS A 238 0.79 20.99 3.95
N MET A 239 1.62 21.73 4.68
CA MET A 239 2.09 21.38 6.01
C MET A 239 1.37 22.21 7.09
N THR A 240 1.15 21.61 8.25
CA THR A 240 0.81 22.34 9.48
C THR A 240 2.10 22.91 10.06
N ALA A 241 2.03 24.11 10.65
CA ALA A 241 3.15 24.66 11.42
C ALA A 241 3.59 23.62 12.46
N SER A 242 4.91 23.52 12.70
CA SER A 242 5.46 22.51 13.59
C SER A 242 4.82 22.66 14.98
N VAL A 243 3.98 21.70 15.37
CA VAL A 243 3.47 21.61 16.73
C VAL A 243 4.64 21.23 17.63
N ASP A 244 4.69 21.87 18.80
CA ASP A 244 5.77 21.83 19.79
C ASP A 244 6.52 20.49 19.92
N ALA A 245 7.83 20.62 20.16
CA ALA A 245 8.77 19.54 20.46
C ALA A 245 8.43 18.69 21.72
N LYS A 246 7.29 18.96 22.39
CA LYS A 246 6.83 18.25 23.59
C LYS A 246 6.03 16.97 23.31
N MET A 247 5.75 16.62 22.04
CA MET A 247 5.12 15.32 21.75
C MET A 247 6.06 14.16 22.11
N LYS A 248 5.60 13.28 23.01
CA LYS A 248 6.20 11.96 23.32
C LYS A 248 6.23 11.10 22.06
N CYS A 249 7.21 11.30 21.20
CA CYS A 249 7.39 10.56 19.97
C CYS A 249 8.71 9.79 20.02
N LEU A 250 8.72 8.64 19.36
CA LEU A 250 9.92 7.83 19.23
C LEU A 250 10.76 8.37 18.07
N ASP A 251 11.94 8.91 18.33
CA ASP A 251 12.87 9.34 17.28
C ASP A 251 13.56 8.11 16.65
N VAL A 252 13.68 8.07 15.32
CA VAL A 252 14.41 7.00 14.61
C VAL A 252 15.86 6.85 15.09
N ARG A 253 16.49 7.92 15.57
CA ARG A 253 17.87 7.90 16.10
C ARG A 253 17.96 7.00 17.33
N VAL A 254 17.01 7.11 18.25
CA VAL A 254 16.92 6.25 19.45
C VAL A 254 16.81 4.77 19.05
N VAL A 255 16.09 4.46 17.98
CA VAL A 255 15.99 3.08 17.46
C VAL A 255 17.32 2.58 16.90
N ARG A 256 18.04 3.44 16.16
CA ARG A 256 19.36 3.11 15.59
C ARG A 256 20.42 2.95 16.67
N ASP A 257 20.42 3.82 17.67
CA ASP A 257 21.36 3.76 18.79
C ASP A 257 21.15 2.47 19.58
N LEU A 258 19.89 2.07 19.80
CA LEU A 258 19.58 0.78 20.40
C LEU A 258 20.09 -0.39 19.53
N LYS A 259 19.89 -0.33 18.21
CA LYS A 259 20.38 -1.36 17.29
C LYS A 259 21.90 -1.52 17.36
N ILE A 260 22.63 -0.41 17.40
CA ILE A 260 24.10 -0.41 17.54
C ILE A 260 24.51 -0.99 18.89
N ARG A 261 23.83 -0.60 19.98
CA ARG A 261 24.09 -1.12 21.33
C ARG A 261 23.88 -2.62 21.45
N LEU A 262 22.94 -3.18 20.69
CA LEU A 262 22.63 -4.61 20.65
C LEU A 262 23.28 -5.33 19.45
N ASN A 263 24.29 -4.72 18.82
CA ASN A 263 24.98 -5.33 17.70
C ASN A 263 25.61 -6.68 18.10
N GLY A 264 25.58 -7.65 17.18
CA GLY A 264 26.04 -9.01 17.44
C GLY A 264 25.05 -9.89 18.22
N LEU A 265 23.86 -9.38 18.57
CA LEU A 265 22.76 -10.16 19.13
C LEU A 265 21.61 -10.31 18.12
N VAL A 266 20.76 -11.31 18.34
CA VAL A 266 19.56 -11.54 17.54
C VAL A 266 18.38 -10.83 18.19
N LEU A 267 17.70 -9.99 17.42
CA LEU A 267 16.46 -9.31 17.78
C LEU A 267 15.34 -9.93 16.97
N THR A 268 14.40 -10.59 17.63
CA THR A 268 13.31 -11.35 16.99
C THR A 268 11.96 -11.05 17.66
N PRO A 269 10.84 -11.08 16.93
CA PRO A 269 9.51 -11.05 17.54
C PRO A 269 9.23 -12.33 18.33
N LEU A 270 8.30 -12.25 19.29
CA LEU A 270 7.67 -13.41 19.91
C LEU A 270 6.49 -13.90 19.05
N ASP A 271 6.32 -15.22 18.94
CA ASP A 271 5.32 -15.86 18.07
C ASP A 271 3.89 -15.34 18.33
N ARG A 272 3.43 -15.40 19.59
CA ARG A 272 2.07 -14.97 19.98
C ARG A 272 1.97 -13.49 20.32
N ASN A 273 3.09 -12.77 20.38
CA ASN A 273 3.12 -11.34 20.66
C ASN A 273 4.21 -10.65 19.81
N PRO A 274 3.98 -10.46 18.50
CA PRO A 274 4.97 -9.89 17.60
C PRO A 274 5.26 -8.40 17.88
N GLY A 275 4.48 -7.77 18.76
CA GLY A 275 4.78 -6.45 19.30
C GLY A 275 5.95 -6.48 20.29
N GLU A 276 6.23 -7.61 20.95
CA GLU A 276 7.38 -7.73 21.82
C GLU A 276 8.64 -8.16 21.06
N THR A 277 9.79 -7.66 21.49
CA THR A 277 11.09 -8.03 20.93
C THR A 277 11.88 -8.84 21.96
N LEU A 278 12.37 -10.01 21.55
CA LEU A 278 13.31 -10.82 22.32
C LEU A 278 14.73 -10.55 21.82
N VAL A 279 15.67 -10.45 22.76
CA VAL A 279 17.10 -10.29 22.52
C VAL A 279 17.79 -11.59 22.90
N LEU A 280 18.46 -12.22 21.93
CA LEU A 280 19.05 -13.54 22.06
C LEU A 280 20.53 -13.54 21.66
N CYS A 281 21.30 -14.42 22.31
CA CYS A 281 22.60 -14.84 21.81
C CYS A 281 22.43 -15.56 20.46
N PRO A 282 23.29 -15.30 19.45
CA PRO A 282 23.24 -16.00 18.17
C PRO A 282 23.32 -17.52 18.28
N LYS A 283 24.15 -18.03 19.21
CA LYS A 283 24.23 -19.48 19.49
C LYS A 283 22.89 -20.07 19.92
N VAL A 284 22.21 -19.43 20.88
CA VAL A 284 20.89 -19.89 21.38
C VAL A 284 19.85 -19.87 20.25
N TYR A 285 19.86 -18.82 19.43
CA TYR A 285 18.96 -18.74 18.28
C TYR A 285 19.22 -19.86 17.26
N TYR A 286 20.50 -20.16 16.98
CA TYR A 286 20.90 -21.22 16.07
C TYR A 286 20.56 -22.62 16.57
N GLU A 287 20.78 -22.90 17.86
CA GLU A 287 20.37 -24.17 18.47
C GLU A 287 18.86 -24.36 18.34
N ALA A 288 18.06 -23.32 18.58
CA ALA A 288 16.62 -23.37 18.38
C ALA A 288 16.23 -23.60 16.89
N MET A 289 16.95 -23.00 15.94
CA MET A 289 16.76 -23.25 14.50
C MET A 289 17.05 -24.70 14.14
N LEU A 290 18.15 -25.26 14.64
CA LEU A 290 18.53 -26.65 14.42
C LEU A 290 17.50 -27.61 15.02
N GLU A 291 17.07 -27.38 16.26
CA GLU A 291 16.07 -28.21 16.91
C GLU A 291 14.73 -28.18 16.18
N LEU A 292 14.29 -27.00 15.72
CA LEU A 292 12.97 -26.86 15.11
C LEU A 292 12.90 -27.41 13.69
N PHE A 293 13.93 -27.18 12.86
CA PHE A 293 13.89 -27.46 11.42
C PHE A 293 14.81 -28.58 10.96
N VAL A 294 15.95 -28.81 11.62
CA VAL A 294 16.98 -29.75 11.13
C VAL A 294 16.91 -31.08 11.86
N ARG A 295 16.82 -31.06 13.19
CA ARG A 295 16.79 -32.25 14.06
C ARG A 295 15.37 -32.75 14.30
N ASN A 296 14.36 -32.03 13.82
CA ASN A 296 12.97 -32.41 13.97
C ASN A 296 12.60 -33.49 12.94
N PRO A 297 12.14 -34.68 13.37
CA PRO A 297 11.81 -35.79 12.46
C PRO A 297 10.63 -35.49 11.53
N GLY A 298 9.87 -34.42 11.79
CA GLY A 298 8.82 -33.93 10.89
C GLY A 298 9.33 -33.21 9.64
N TYR A 299 10.64 -32.95 9.53
CA TYR A 299 11.26 -32.33 8.36
C TYR A 299 12.26 -33.28 7.70
N VAL A 300 12.45 -33.11 6.39
CA VAL A 300 13.43 -33.86 5.60
C VAL A 300 14.39 -32.86 4.97
N VAL A 301 15.68 -33.12 5.10
CA VAL A 301 16.72 -32.34 4.43
C VAL A 301 16.73 -32.72 2.96
N VAL A 302 16.55 -31.74 2.08
CA VAL A 302 16.53 -31.94 0.63
C VAL A 302 17.67 -31.14 0.01
N ASP A 303 18.64 -31.86 -0.55
CA ASP A 303 19.73 -31.28 -1.33
C ASP A 303 19.35 -31.23 -2.82
N ALA A 304 18.54 -30.24 -3.18
CA ALA A 304 18.11 -30.02 -4.56
C ALA A 304 17.82 -28.54 -4.81
N GLN A 305 17.90 -28.14 -6.08
CA GLN A 305 17.53 -26.78 -6.46
C GLN A 305 16.05 -26.49 -6.16
N GLU A 306 15.79 -25.28 -5.66
CA GLU A 306 14.46 -24.83 -5.26
C GLU A 306 13.39 -25.05 -6.35
N ALA A 307 13.77 -24.80 -7.61
CA ALA A 307 12.89 -24.99 -8.77
C ALA A 307 12.46 -26.44 -8.98
N LEU A 308 13.39 -27.39 -8.77
CA LEU A 308 13.14 -28.82 -8.90
C LEU A 308 12.21 -29.30 -7.78
N VAL A 309 12.47 -28.87 -6.54
CA VAL A 309 11.60 -29.18 -5.39
C VAL A 309 10.19 -28.65 -5.62
N LYS A 310 10.05 -27.39 -6.07
CA LYS A 310 8.73 -26.80 -6.39
C LYS A 310 8.03 -27.52 -7.54
N ALA A 311 8.75 -27.99 -8.56
CA ALA A 311 8.17 -28.73 -9.66
C ALA A 311 7.63 -30.09 -9.20
N GLY A 312 8.45 -30.85 -8.46
CA GLY A 312 8.04 -32.15 -7.89
C GLY A 312 6.82 -32.03 -6.97
N MET A 313 6.82 -31.06 -6.05
CA MET A 313 5.67 -30.85 -5.17
C MET A 313 4.38 -30.48 -5.94
N LYS A 314 4.48 -29.73 -7.05
CA LYS A 314 3.32 -29.41 -7.90
C LYS A 314 2.79 -30.64 -8.63
N GLU A 315 3.69 -31.50 -9.09
CA GLU A 315 3.34 -32.77 -9.72
C GLU A 315 2.64 -33.68 -8.72
N ASP A 316 3.17 -33.81 -7.50
CA ASP A 316 2.57 -34.60 -6.42
C ASP A 316 1.17 -34.09 -6.05
N VAL A 317 1.00 -32.78 -5.89
CA VAL A 317 -0.31 -32.15 -5.64
C VAL A 317 -1.29 -32.45 -6.77
N THR A 318 -0.82 -32.48 -8.01
CA THR A 318 -1.65 -32.79 -9.18
C THR A 318 -2.04 -34.26 -9.19
N ARG A 319 -1.07 -35.14 -8.98
CA ARG A 319 -1.24 -36.61 -8.94
C ARG A 319 -2.18 -37.04 -7.83
N LEU A 320 -2.14 -36.38 -6.67
CA LEU A 320 -2.99 -36.67 -5.52
C LEU A 320 -4.35 -35.97 -5.56
N GLY A 321 -4.64 -35.17 -6.58
CA GLY A 321 -5.94 -34.47 -6.69
C GLY A 321 -6.15 -33.36 -5.65
N LEU A 322 -5.07 -32.77 -5.13
CA LEU A 322 -5.10 -31.80 -4.04
C LEU A 322 -5.10 -30.33 -4.50
N GLN A 323 -5.31 -30.07 -5.79
CA GLN A 323 -5.19 -28.73 -6.38
C GLN A 323 -6.18 -27.71 -5.77
N SER A 324 -7.32 -28.17 -5.24
CA SER A 324 -8.31 -27.33 -4.57
C SER A 324 -7.90 -26.88 -3.16
N PHE A 325 -6.98 -27.61 -2.51
CA PHE A 325 -6.58 -27.37 -1.13
C PHE A 325 -5.24 -26.64 -1.01
N VAL A 326 -4.41 -26.67 -2.07
CA VAL A 326 -3.07 -26.08 -2.05
C VAL A 326 -3.09 -24.69 -2.66
N ARG A 327 -2.58 -23.72 -1.90
CA ARG A 327 -2.33 -22.36 -2.39
C ARG A 327 -0.84 -22.12 -2.52
N TRP A 328 -0.38 -21.92 -3.74
CA TRP A 328 1.02 -21.59 -4.03
C TRP A 328 1.28 -20.09 -3.90
N GLU A 329 2.16 -19.69 -3.00
CA GLU A 329 2.67 -18.32 -2.95
C GLU A 329 3.75 -18.15 -4.04
N LYS A 330 3.53 -17.22 -4.97
CA LYS A 330 4.42 -17.00 -6.12
C LYS A 330 5.75 -16.38 -5.70
N LYS A 331 5.77 -15.68 -4.56
CA LYS A 331 6.95 -14.96 -4.04
C LYS A 331 7.67 -15.68 -2.90
N GLY A 332 7.18 -16.83 -2.46
CA GLY A 332 7.78 -17.57 -1.36
C GLY A 332 9.03 -18.30 -1.81
N HIS A 333 10.07 -18.29 -0.98
CA HIS A 333 11.32 -19.02 -1.22
C HIS A 333 11.59 -20.07 -0.12
N PHE A 334 12.16 -21.22 -0.50
CA PHE A 334 12.73 -22.14 0.48
C PHE A 334 14.01 -21.56 1.08
N GLY A 335 14.35 -21.93 2.31
CA GLY A 335 15.52 -21.39 3.02
C GLY A 335 15.31 -19.99 3.64
N GLU A 336 14.09 -19.44 3.57
CA GLU A 336 13.71 -18.20 4.27
C GLU A 336 12.93 -18.45 5.57
N ALA A 337 12.92 -19.70 6.05
CA ALA A 337 12.33 -20.05 7.33
C ALA A 337 13.17 -19.48 8.48
N TYR A 338 12.49 -19.07 9.54
CA TYR A 338 13.12 -18.56 10.75
C TYR A 338 12.30 -18.97 11.98
N VAL A 339 12.97 -19.11 13.13
CA VAL A 339 12.31 -19.40 14.40
C VAL A 339 11.73 -18.11 14.97
N MET A 340 10.49 -18.19 15.43
CA MET A 340 9.90 -17.22 16.35
C MET A 340 9.78 -17.88 17.74
N PRO A 341 10.52 -17.39 18.75
CA PRO A 341 10.43 -17.92 20.11
C PRO A 341 9.01 -17.79 20.68
N LYS A 342 8.63 -18.77 21.51
CA LYS A 342 7.32 -18.83 22.16
C LYS A 342 7.23 -17.95 23.40
#